data_AF-A0A918HIG3-F1
#
_entry.id   AF-A0A918HIG3-F1
#
_cell.length_a   1.000
_cell.length_b   1.000
_cell.length_c   1.000
_cell.angle_alpha   90.00
_cell.angle_beta   90.00
_cell.angle_gamma   90.00
#
_symmetry.space_group_name_H-M   'P 1'
#
loop_
_entity.id
_entity.type
_entity.pdbx_description
1 polymer ?
#
loop_
_entity_poly.entity_id
_entity_poly.type
_entity_poly.pdbx_seq_one_letter_code
_entity_poly.pdbx_strand_id
1 'polypeptide(L)'
;MRVRLEEFASEVFAPLVRRDWLEKGQLYLRGLLLDGRRKSMQPMAERLGVDHQRLQQFMTSSTWPVQEVRAGLAWRAVRAVRPQVWVVDDTGFPKDGTASPGVARQYSGTLGKVGNCQIGVSVHAASDTASCPLSWRLFLPAAWDEPEAAARRAACRIPDTEHHRPKWQLALEMLDELSGIGLRPAVLVADTGYGANADFRHGLEDRGLAYVLQAKAEMTAHGGNIEPHQPAYGGLGPRPRPRYRTRPVSLREHVLAAGRHHGRALSWRKGSRAAMSSHFVLLRIRLAGRRPKPAADGTIGLSWLIAQWPEGEAEPTKYWISNLPANIPAKDLVRLAKARWRIEHDYRELKTALGLDHFEGRSFTGWHRHVTLVTAAHLFLTEQRTCPKAPARA
;
A
#
# COMPACT_ATOMS: atom_id res chain seq x y z
N MET A 1 -2.47 -30.69 7.25
CA MET A 1 -2.53 -29.44 6.45
C MET A 1 -3.77 -29.38 5.55
N ARG A 2 -4.12 -30.46 4.84
CA ARG A 2 -5.26 -30.49 3.92
C ARG A 2 -6.62 -30.14 4.55
N VAL A 3 -6.99 -30.77 5.67
CA VAL A 3 -8.24 -30.46 6.40
C VAL A 3 -8.31 -28.98 6.81
N ARG A 4 -7.22 -28.43 7.37
CA ARG A 4 -7.14 -26.99 7.73
C ARG A 4 -7.33 -26.06 6.53
N LEU A 5 -6.82 -26.45 5.37
CA LEU A 5 -6.96 -25.67 4.14
C LEU A 5 -8.40 -25.72 3.61
N GLU A 6 -9.06 -26.88 3.72
CA GLU A 6 -10.46 -27.06 3.34
C GLU A 6 -11.40 -26.28 4.27
N GLU A 7 -11.17 -26.30 5.58
CA GLU A 7 -11.87 -25.46 6.57
C GLU A 7 -11.67 -23.96 6.26
N PHE A 8 -10.41 -23.52 6.13
CA PHE A 8 -10.08 -22.13 5.79
C PHE A 8 -10.77 -21.68 4.51
N ALA A 9 -10.71 -22.50 3.46
CA ALA A 9 -11.30 -22.17 2.18
C ALA A 9 -12.83 -22.15 2.24
N SER A 10 -13.45 -23.02 3.04
CA SER A 10 -14.90 -23.01 3.25
C SER A 10 -15.38 -21.72 3.90
N GLU A 11 -14.62 -21.19 4.86
CA GLU A 11 -14.93 -19.92 5.52
C GLU A 11 -14.66 -18.71 4.61
N VAL A 12 -13.48 -18.67 3.96
CA VAL A 12 -13.09 -17.54 3.09
C VAL A 12 -13.93 -17.44 1.83
N PHE A 13 -14.31 -18.59 1.28
CA PHE A 13 -15.14 -18.68 0.09
C PHE A 13 -16.62 -18.91 0.42
N ALA A 14 -17.05 -18.69 1.65
CA ALA A 14 -18.47 -18.73 2.03
C ALA A 14 -19.38 -17.83 1.14
N PRO A 15 -18.93 -16.65 0.64
CA PRO A 15 -19.72 -15.87 -0.33
C PRO A 15 -19.95 -16.58 -1.68
N LEU A 16 -19.21 -17.65 -1.98
CA LEU A 16 -19.41 -18.45 -3.20
C LEU A 16 -20.62 -19.37 -3.03
N VAL A 17 -21.81 -18.85 -3.33
CA VAL A 17 -23.10 -19.56 -3.17
C VAL A 17 -23.18 -20.87 -3.96
N ARG A 18 -22.46 -20.98 -5.10
CA ARG A 18 -22.44 -22.19 -5.92
C ARG A 18 -21.36 -23.17 -5.45
N ARG A 19 -21.75 -24.41 -5.16
CA ARG A 19 -20.84 -25.49 -4.75
C ARG A 19 -19.65 -25.69 -5.71
N ASP A 20 -19.90 -25.59 -7.02
CA ASP A 20 -18.86 -25.67 -8.05
C ASP A 20 -17.82 -24.54 -7.95
N TRP A 21 -18.23 -23.32 -7.57
CA TRP A 21 -17.30 -22.21 -7.34
C TRP A 21 -16.45 -22.42 -6.10
N LEU A 22 -17.05 -22.95 -5.02
CA LEU A 22 -16.31 -23.30 -3.81
C LEU A 22 -15.24 -24.36 -4.10
N GLU A 23 -15.61 -25.43 -4.82
CA GLU A 23 -14.68 -26.50 -5.21
C GLU A 23 -13.53 -25.96 -6.07
N LYS A 24 -13.83 -25.14 -7.09
CA LYS A 24 -12.81 -24.54 -7.96
C LYS A 24 -11.92 -23.53 -7.22
N GLY A 25 -12.48 -22.77 -6.28
CA GLY A 25 -11.73 -21.87 -5.40
C GLY A 25 -10.75 -22.63 -4.52
N GLN A 26 -11.19 -23.72 -3.89
CA GLN A 26 -10.34 -24.63 -3.13
C GLN A 26 -9.23 -25.24 -3.99
N LEU A 27 -9.57 -25.67 -5.21
CA LEU A 27 -8.63 -26.28 -6.15
C LEU A 27 -7.54 -25.28 -6.58
N TYR A 28 -7.93 -24.05 -6.92
CA TYR A 28 -6.99 -22.99 -7.27
C TYR A 28 -6.08 -22.63 -6.09
N LEU A 29 -6.66 -22.48 -4.89
CA LEU A 29 -5.92 -22.19 -3.66
C LEU A 29 -4.89 -23.28 -3.35
N ARG A 30 -5.26 -24.55 -3.52
CA ARG A 30 -4.33 -25.68 -3.41
C ARG A 30 -3.20 -25.57 -4.44
N GLY A 31 -3.53 -25.28 -5.69
CA GLY A 31 -2.54 -25.08 -6.76
C GLY A 31 -1.49 -24.01 -6.43
N LEU A 32 -1.93 -22.89 -5.84
CA LEU A 32 -1.02 -21.82 -5.39
C LEU A 32 -0.07 -22.28 -4.29
N LEU A 33 -0.50 -23.19 -3.41
CA LEU A 33 0.26 -23.71 -2.29
C LEU A 33 1.16 -24.93 -2.63
N LEU A 34 0.99 -25.54 -3.80
CA LEU A 34 1.82 -26.67 -4.25
C LEU A 34 3.22 -26.22 -4.69
N ASP A 35 4.25 -26.97 -4.35
CA ASP A 35 5.63 -26.69 -4.78
C ASP A 35 5.79 -26.62 -6.30
N GLY A 36 6.65 -25.72 -6.76
CA GLY A 36 7.10 -25.59 -8.15
C GLY A 36 7.18 -24.14 -8.64
N ARG A 37 8.09 -23.90 -9.60
CA ARG A 37 8.54 -22.55 -9.96
C ARG A 37 7.46 -21.65 -10.55
N ARG A 38 6.59 -22.17 -11.41
CA ARG A 38 5.53 -21.40 -12.10
C ARG A 38 4.17 -21.70 -11.47
N LYS A 39 3.38 -20.69 -11.16
CA LYS A 39 2.02 -20.80 -10.58
C LYS A 39 0.94 -20.30 -11.54
N SER A 40 1.16 -20.45 -12.85
CA SER A 40 0.11 -20.20 -13.83
C SER A 40 -0.85 -21.40 -13.92
N MET A 41 -1.99 -21.20 -14.58
CA MET A 41 -3.11 -22.15 -14.54
C MET A 41 -2.74 -23.54 -15.05
N GLN A 42 -2.00 -23.65 -16.16
CA GLN A 42 -1.62 -24.95 -16.73
C GLN A 42 -0.64 -25.73 -15.83
N PRO A 43 0.52 -25.18 -15.40
CA PRO A 43 1.41 -25.89 -14.47
C PRO A 43 0.76 -26.24 -13.13
N MET A 44 -0.20 -25.43 -12.64
CA MET A 44 -0.97 -25.79 -11.45
C MET A 44 -1.92 -26.97 -11.71
N ALA A 45 -2.62 -26.96 -12.84
CA ALA A 45 -3.54 -28.01 -13.22
C ALA A 45 -2.84 -29.38 -13.39
N GLU A 46 -1.69 -29.40 -14.05
CA GLU A 46 -0.85 -30.59 -14.22
C GLU A 46 -0.48 -31.21 -12.86
N ARG A 47 0.01 -30.40 -11.92
CA ARG A 47 0.37 -30.86 -10.56
C ARG A 47 -0.84 -31.30 -9.73
N LEU A 48 -2.01 -30.71 -9.98
CA LEU A 48 -3.26 -31.07 -9.32
C LEU A 48 -3.92 -32.32 -9.92
N GLY A 49 -3.48 -32.77 -11.10
CA GLY A 49 -4.11 -33.87 -11.83
C GLY A 49 -5.51 -33.51 -12.35
N VAL A 50 -5.73 -32.26 -12.75
CA VAL A 50 -7.01 -31.75 -13.24
C VAL A 50 -6.88 -31.10 -14.60
N ASP A 51 -7.98 -30.99 -15.34
CA ASP A 51 -8.02 -30.23 -16.58
C ASP A 51 -7.79 -28.73 -16.33
N HIS A 52 -6.84 -28.14 -17.05
CA HIS A 52 -6.52 -26.71 -16.97
C HIS A 52 -7.72 -25.81 -17.26
N GLN A 53 -8.66 -26.28 -18.10
CA GLN A 53 -9.85 -25.51 -18.46
C GLN A 53 -10.71 -25.19 -17.23
N ARG A 54 -10.73 -26.07 -16.22
CA ARG A 54 -11.45 -25.85 -14.97
C ARG A 54 -10.93 -24.60 -14.24
N LEU A 55 -9.59 -24.45 -14.15
CA LEU A 55 -8.96 -23.28 -13.54
C LEU A 55 -9.15 -22.04 -14.41
N GLN A 56 -8.99 -22.17 -15.73
CA GLN A 56 -9.17 -21.06 -16.66
C GLN A 56 -10.58 -20.46 -16.57
N GLN A 57 -11.62 -21.29 -16.70
CA GLN A 57 -13.02 -20.85 -16.63
C GLN A 57 -13.37 -20.21 -15.28
N PHE A 58 -12.81 -20.74 -14.18
CA PHE A 58 -12.99 -20.17 -12.85
C PHE A 58 -12.45 -18.74 -12.75
N MET A 59 -11.28 -18.49 -13.35
CA MET A 59 -10.65 -17.18 -13.32
C MET A 59 -11.26 -16.20 -14.32
N THR A 60 -11.50 -16.63 -15.56
CA THR A 60 -11.80 -15.71 -16.67
C THR A 60 -13.29 -15.52 -16.95
N SER A 61 -14.10 -16.56 -16.76
CA SER A 61 -15.48 -16.60 -17.27
C SER A 61 -16.54 -16.72 -16.18
N SER A 62 -16.21 -17.27 -15.01
CA SER A 62 -17.15 -17.35 -13.89
C SER A 62 -17.58 -15.94 -13.46
N THR A 63 -18.66 -15.81 -12.69
CA THR A 63 -19.23 -14.51 -12.27
C THR A 63 -19.20 -14.30 -10.76
N TRP A 64 -18.33 -15.03 -10.04
CA TRP A 64 -18.30 -14.95 -8.58
C TRP A 64 -17.88 -13.56 -8.07
N PRO A 65 -18.45 -13.12 -6.92
CA PRO A 65 -18.31 -11.77 -6.40
C PRO A 65 -16.94 -11.56 -5.75
N VAL A 66 -15.97 -11.09 -6.54
CA VAL A 66 -14.57 -10.89 -6.07
C VAL A 66 -14.47 -9.95 -4.88
N GLN A 67 -15.34 -8.94 -4.81
CA GLN A 67 -15.33 -7.95 -3.74
C GLN A 67 -15.80 -8.54 -2.40
N GLU A 68 -16.80 -9.43 -2.41
CA GLU A 68 -17.28 -10.08 -1.18
C GLU A 68 -16.22 -11.02 -0.59
N VAL A 69 -15.57 -11.83 -1.44
CA VAL A 69 -14.46 -12.71 -1.02
C VAL A 69 -13.31 -11.87 -0.46
N ARG A 70 -12.98 -10.75 -1.12
CA ARG A 70 -11.93 -9.84 -0.66
C ARG A 70 -12.27 -9.17 0.67
N ALA A 71 -13.52 -8.77 0.87
CA ALA A 71 -13.99 -8.21 2.14
C ALA A 71 -13.87 -9.23 3.29
N GLY A 72 -14.27 -10.49 3.04
CA GLY A 72 -14.10 -11.58 4.00
C GLY A 72 -12.62 -11.83 4.35
N LEU A 73 -11.75 -11.83 3.34
CA LEU A 73 -10.31 -11.93 3.52
C LEU A 73 -9.74 -10.77 4.35
N ALA A 74 -10.17 -9.53 4.08
CA ALA A 74 -9.70 -8.36 4.82
C ALA A 74 -10.05 -8.44 6.31
N TRP A 75 -11.29 -8.82 6.64
CA TRP A 75 -11.72 -9.02 8.02
C TRP A 75 -10.87 -10.06 8.75
N ARG A 76 -10.65 -11.21 8.10
CA ARG A 76 -9.84 -12.30 8.66
C ARG A 76 -8.37 -11.89 8.80
N ALA A 77 -7.81 -11.21 7.81
CA ALA A 77 -6.44 -10.71 7.81
C ALA A 77 -6.19 -9.72 8.96
N VAL A 78 -7.10 -8.77 9.20
CA VAL A 78 -6.98 -7.84 10.34
C VAL A 78 -6.98 -8.58 11.68
N ARG A 79 -7.83 -9.60 11.85
CA ARG A 79 -7.86 -10.42 13.07
C ARG A 79 -6.59 -11.25 13.27
N ALA A 80 -6.07 -11.86 12.19
CA ALA A 80 -4.89 -12.71 12.23
C ALA A 80 -3.59 -11.91 12.43
N VAL A 81 -3.46 -10.76 11.77
CA VAL A 81 -2.24 -9.93 11.80
C VAL A 81 -2.21 -9.01 13.03
N ARG A 82 -3.38 -8.57 13.52
CA ARG A 82 -3.54 -7.50 14.52
C ARG A 82 -2.68 -6.28 14.15
N PRO A 83 -2.99 -5.64 13.01
CA PRO A 83 -2.10 -4.65 12.44
C PRO A 83 -1.96 -3.44 13.34
N GLN A 84 -0.73 -2.95 13.42
CA GLN A 84 -0.43 -1.66 14.03
C GLN A 84 -0.49 -0.54 13.00
N VAL A 85 -0.22 -0.89 11.73
CA VAL A 85 -0.32 0.03 10.60
C VAL A 85 -1.01 -0.65 9.44
N TRP A 86 -1.64 0.14 8.58
CA TRP A 86 -1.88 -0.27 7.20
C TRP A 86 -0.84 0.37 6.29
N VAL A 87 -0.39 -0.39 5.30
CA VAL A 87 0.59 0.06 4.32
C VAL A 87 -0.05 0.20 2.96
N VAL A 88 0.08 1.38 2.34
CA VAL A 88 -0.23 1.59 0.93
C VAL A 88 1.05 1.49 0.13
N ASP A 89 1.04 0.65 -0.90
CA ASP A 89 2.17 0.49 -1.82
C ASP A 89 1.66 0.10 -3.21
N ASP A 90 2.57 0.07 -4.18
CA ASP A 90 2.28 -0.50 -5.49
C ASP A 90 3.41 -1.38 -6.01
N THR A 91 3.04 -2.35 -6.85
CA THR A 91 3.98 -3.33 -7.35
C THR A 91 3.76 -3.60 -8.83
N GLY A 92 4.86 -3.84 -9.55
CA GLY A 92 4.82 -4.12 -10.97
C GLY A 92 4.79 -5.60 -11.30
N PHE A 93 4.07 -5.92 -12.36
CA PHE A 93 3.85 -7.26 -12.93
C PHE A 93 4.42 -7.25 -14.36
N PRO A 94 5.63 -7.77 -14.60
CA PRO A 94 6.25 -7.77 -15.92
C PRO A 94 5.40 -8.50 -16.97
N LYS A 95 5.36 -7.98 -18.20
CA LYS A 95 4.63 -8.57 -19.33
C LYS A 95 5.40 -8.41 -20.64
N ASP A 96 5.32 -9.41 -21.51
CA ASP A 96 6.02 -9.41 -22.81
C ASP A 96 5.13 -9.00 -24.00
N GLY A 97 3.87 -8.59 -23.75
CA GLY A 97 2.94 -8.18 -24.81
C GLY A 97 1.97 -7.07 -24.39
N THR A 98 1.05 -6.72 -25.29
CA THR A 98 0.10 -5.59 -25.14
C THR A 98 -1.32 -6.01 -24.77
N ALA A 99 -1.59 -7.32 -24.72
CA ALA A 99 -2.93 -7.88 -24.56
C ALA A 99 -3.36 -8.13 -23.10
N SER A 100 -2.61 -7.61 -22.13
CA SER A 100 -2.97 -7.67 -20.70
C SER A 100 -3.58 -6.35 -20.24
N PRO A 101 -4.62 -6.35 -19.40
CA PRO A 101 -5.31 -5.12 -19.00
C PRO A 101 -4.35 -4.17 -18.28
N GLY A 102 -4.35 -2.88 -18.61
CA GLY A 102 -3.48 -1.89 -17.96
C GLY A 102 -1.97 -2.07 -18.21
N VAL A 103 -1.56 -2.95 -19.13
CA VAL A 103 -0.15 -3.09 -19.49
C VAL A 103 0.33 -1.88 -20.27
N ALA A 104 1.48 -1.33 -19.87
CA ALA A 104 2.14 -0.24 -20.59
C ALA A 104 3.63 -0.21 -20.23
N ARG A 105 4.40 0.57 -21.01
CA ARG A 105 5.77 0.95 -20.67
C ARG A 105 5.73 2.00 -19.55
N GLN A 106 6.02 1.58 -18.32
CA GLN A 106 6.00 2.44 -17.15
C GLN A 106 7.09 2.05 -16.16
N TYR A 107 7.47 2.96 -15.26
CA TYR A 107 8.43 2.65 -14.21
C TYR A 107 7.84 1.59 -13.27
N SER A 108 8.59 0.51 -13.08
CA SER A 108 8.24 -0.59 -12.19
C SER A 108 9.32 -0.76 -11.15
N GLY A 109 8.97 -0.59 -9.87
CA GLY A 109 9.87 -0.87 -8.76
C GLY A 109 10.38 -2.32 -8.79
N THR A 110 9.57 -3.27 -9.28
CA THR A 110 9.97 -4.68 -9.46
C THR A 110 11.09 -4.83 -10.49
N LEU A 111 11.05 -4.06 -11.58
CA LEU A 111 12.03 -4.15 -12.66
C LEU A 111 13.24 -3.22 -12.43
N GLY A 112 13.13 -2.26 -11.50
CA GLY A 112 14.11 -1.21 -11.28
C GLY A 112 14.25 -0.23 -12.46
N LYS A 113 13.40 -0.34 -13.48
CA LYS A 113 13.47 0.42 -14.73
C LYS A 113 12.09 0.60 -15.36
N VAL A 114 12.04 1.45 -16.39
CA VAL A 114 10.87 1.51 -17.28
C VAL A 114 10.79 0.20 -18.06
N GLY A 115 9.68 -0.50 -17.86
CA GLY A 115 9.42 -1.84 -18.37
C GLY A 115 7.98 -1.97 -18.87
N ASN A 116 7.74 -2.92 -19.77
CA ASN A 116 6.37 -3.27 -20.11
C ASN A 116 5.77 -4.08 -18.96
N CYS A 117 4.81 -3.51 -18.26
CA CYS A 117 4.26 -4.10 -17.05
C CYS A 117 2.87 -3.57 -16.72
N GLN A 118 2.15 -4.32 -15.90
CA GLN A 118 0.99 -3.81 -15.17
C GLN A 118 1.44 -3.31 -13.80
N ILE A 119 0.68 -2.40 -13.19
CA ILE A 119 0.91 -1.96 -11.81
C ILE A 119 -0.34 -2.29 -10.98
N GLY A 120 -0.15 -2.97 -9.86
CA GLY A 120 -1.20 -3.18 -8.86
C GLY A 120 -0.94 -2.32 -7.64
N VAL A 121 -1.90 -1.47 -7.28
CA VAL A 121 -1.92 -0.74 -6.00
C VAL A 121 -2.54 -1.66 -4.96
N SER A 122 -1.99 -1.66 -3.75
CA SER A 122 -2.50 -2.50 -2.66
C SER A 122 -2.54 -1.78 -1.32
N VAL A 123 -3.38 -2.30 -0.43
CA VAL A 123 -3.41 -1.96 0.99
C VAL A 123 -3.10 -3.23 1.78
N HIS A 124 -2.14 -3.18 2.69
CA HIS A 124 -1.73 -4.31 3.52
C HIS A 124 -1.94 -4.00 5.00
N ALA A 125 -2.42 -4.97 5.77
CA ALA A 125 -2.32 -4.98 7.23
C ALA A 125 -0.89 -5.38 7.62
N ALA A 126 -0.25 -4.66 8.54
CA ALA A 126 1.08 -5.01 9.01
C ALA A 126 1.27 -4.80 10.53
N SER A 127 2.00 -5.72 11.13
CA SER A 127 2.52 -5.68 12.49
C SER A 127 4.02 -6.03 12.48
N ASP A 128 4.67 -5.99 13.65
CA ASP A 128 6.08 -6.38 13.77
C ASP A 128 6.34 -7.87 13.47
N THR A 129 5.28 -8.70 13.53
CA THR A 129 5.34 -10.16 13.44
C THR A 129 4.63 -10.74 12.21
N ALA A 130 3.68 -10.03 11.60
CA ALA A 130 2.97 -10.51 10.41
C ALA A 130 2.48 -9.38 9.52
N SER A 131 2.07 -9.74 8.32
CA SER A 131 1.40 -8.84 7.39
C SER A 131 0.57 -9.64 6.40
N CYS A 132 -0.39 -8.97 5.76
CA CYS A 132 -1.25 -9.57 4.75
C CYS A 132 -1.90 -8.48 3.90
N PRO A 133 -2.04 -8.68 2.56
CA PRO A 133 -2.87 -7.81 1.74
C PRO A 133 -4.34 -7.80 2.22
N LEU A 134 -4.97 -6.63 2.15
CA LEU A 134 -6.39 -6.39 2.42
C LEU A 134 -7.16 -6.09 1.14
N SER A 135 -6.57 -5.32 0.24
CA SER A 135 -7.20 -4.94 -1.03
C SER A 135 -6.19 -4.69 -2.14
N TRP A 136 -6.69 -4.75 -3.38
CA TRP A 136 -5.92 -4.57 -4.61
C TRP A 136 -6.72 -3.78 -5.64
N ARG A 137 -6.04 -2.93 -6.41
CA ARG A 137 -6.56 -2.29 -7.62
C ARG A 137 -5.54 -2.35 -8.74
N LEU A 138 -5.98 -2.77 -9.92
CA LEU A 138 -5.18 -2.66 -11.13
C LEU A 138 -5.17 -1.19 -11.58
N PHE A 139 -3.98 -0.62 -11.73
CA PHE A 139 -3.83 0.71 -12.30
C PHE A 139 -3.93 0.65 -13.82
N LEU A 140 -4.86 1.42 -14.38
CA LEU A 140 -4.99 1.65 -15.81
C LEU A 140 -4.26 2.96 -16.18
N PRO A 141 -3.17 2.93 -16.98
CA PRO A 141 -2.52 4.13 -17.48
C PRO A 141 -3.44 4.97 -18.38
N ALA A 142 -3.23 6.29 -18.46
CA ALA A 142 -4.07 7.20 -19.27
C ALA A 142 -4.24 6.77 -20.74
N ALA A 143 -3.19 6.19 -21.33
CA ALA A 143 -3.23 5.64 -22.69
C ALA A 143 -4.28 4.51 -22.89
N TRP A 144 -4.82 3.93 -21.80
CA TRP A 144 -5.91 2.96 -21.88
C TRP A 144 -7.29 3.60 -22.03
N ASP A 145 -7.43 4.93 -21.93
CA ASP A 145 -8.69 5.65 -22.20
C ASP A 145 -8.70 6.34 -23.58
N GLU A 146 -7.58 6.31 -24.29
CA GLU A 146 -7.49 6.83 -25.66
C GLU A 146 -8.37 6.00 -26.62
N PRO A 147 -8.98 6.61 -27.66
CA PRO A 147 -9.84 5.90 -28.61
C PRO A 147 -9.17 4.67 -29.24
N GLU A 148 -7.87 4.73 -29.52
CA GLU A 148 -7.06 3.65 -30.07
C GLU A 148 -6.99 2.43 -29.14
N ALA A 149 -7.22 2.63 -27.84
CA ALA A 149 -7.27 1.55 -26.86
C ALA A 149 -8.61 0.80 -26.83
N ALA A 150 -9.66 1.26 -27.50
CA ALA A 150 -11.01 0.68 -27.41
C ALA A 150 -11.04 -0.83 -27.70
N ALA A 151 -10.39 -1.27 -28.78
CA ALA A 151 -10.34 -2.69 -29.15
C ALA A 151 -9.63 -3.54 -28.09
N ARG A 152 -8.50 -3.06 -27.53
CA ARG A 152 -7.78 -3.79 -26.47
C ARG A 152 -8.51 -3.76 -25.13
N ARG A 153 -9.25 -2.69 -24.80
CA ARG A 153 -10.12 -2.62 -23.61
C ARG A 153 -11.20 -3.68 -23.67
N ALA A 154 -11.89 -3.76 -24.80
CA ALA A 154 -12.93 -4.77 -25.05
C ALA A 154 -12.37 -6.20 -24.98
N ALA A 155 -11.23 -6.45 -25.63
CA ALA A 155 -10.55 -7.75 -25.58
C ALA A 155 -10.14 -8.15 -24.15
N CYS A 156 -9.77 -7.18 -23.31
CA CYS A 156 -9.43 -7.39 -21.91
C CYS A 156 -10.65 -7.39 -20.97
N ARG A 157 -11.88 -7.18 -21.50
CA ARG A 157 -13.12 -7.09 -20.73
C ARG A 157 -13.01 -6.10 -19.57
N ILE A 158 -12.42 -4.93 -19.83
CA ILE A 158 -12.37 -3.83 -18.86
C ILE A 158 -13.78 -3.23 -18.79
N PRO A 159 -14.41 -3.13 -17.59
CA PRO A 159 -15.71 -2.48 -17.46
C PRO A 159 -15.70 -1.02 -17.95
N ASP A 160 -16.81 -0.54 -18.50
CA ASP A 160 -16.92 0.85 -18.97
C ASP A 160 -16.80 1.88 -17.83
N THR A 161 -17.03 1.46 -16.59
CA THR A 161 -16.84 2.30 -15.39
C THR A 161 -15.36 2.42 -14.99
N GLU A 162 -14.47 1.61 -15.55
CA GLU A 162 -13.05 1.56 -15.17
C GLU A 162 -12.19 2.39 -16.11
N HIS A 163 -11.84 3.59 -15.66
CA HIS A 163 -10.98 4.53 -16.38
C HIS A 163 -9.67 4.81 -15.63
N HIS A 164 -8.77 5.51 -16.30
CA HIS A 164 -7.55 6.02 -15.70
C HIS A 164 -7.86 6.86 -14.48
N ARG A 165 -7.28 6.45 -13.36
CA ARG A 165 -7.27 7.18 -12.11
C ARG A 165 -5.85 7.18 -11.57
N PRO A 166 -5.32 8.32 -11.09
CA PRO A 166 -4.06 8.34 -10.38
C PRO A 166 -4.04 7.31 -9.25
N LYS A 167 -2.88 6.66 -9.04
CA LYS A 167 -2.72 5.60 -8.01
C LYS A 167 -3.18 6.04 -6.62
N TRP A 168 -2.98 7.30 -6.27
CA TRP A 168 -3.40 7.85 -4.97
C TRP A 168 -4.93 7.86 -4.80
N GLN A 169 -5.70 8.05 -5.88
CA GLN A 169 -7.17 7.96 -5.83
C GLN A 169 -7.60 6.52 -5.60
N LEU A 170 -7.01 5.57 -6.34
CA LEU A 170 -7.25 4.13 -6.14
C LEU A 170 -6.96 3.71 -4.69
N ALA A 171 -5.91 4.25 -4.07
CA ALA A 171 -5.59 4.00 -2.68
C ALA A 171 -6.68 4.55 -1.73
N LEU A 172 -7.13 5.80 -1.92
CA LEU A 172 -8.20 6.39 -1.09
C LEU A 172 -9.52 5.64 -1.24
N GLU A 173 -9.91 5.26 -2.46
CA GLU A 173 -11.11 4.45 -2.71
C GLU A 173 -11.04 3.09 -2.00
N MET A 174 -9.89 2.40 -2.07
CA MET A 174 -9.71 1.16 -1.32
C MET A 174 -9.83 1.37 0.19
N LEU A 175 -9.36 2.50 0.73
CA LEU A 175 -9.54 2.85 2.14
C LEU A 175 -11.01 3.12 2.48
N ASP A 176 -11.77 3.76 1.58
CA ASP A 176 -13.20 4.01 1.75
C ASP A 176 -14.00 2.70 1.72
N GLU A 177 -13.69 1.78 0.82
CA GLU A 177 -14.30 0.45 0.76
C GLU A 177 -14.03 -0.38 2.03
N LEU A 178 -12.78 -0.39 2.49
CA LEU A 178 -12.39 -1.07 3.74
C LEU A 178 -13.11 -0.43 4.95
N SER A 179 -13.22 0.89 4.96
CA SER A 179 -14.02 1.64 5.93
C SER A 179 -15.51 1.27 5.88
N GLY A 180 -16.08 1.13 4.69
CA GLY A 180 -17.49 0.78 4.47
C GLY A 180 -17.86 -0.58 5.04
N ILE A 181 -16.90 -1.50 5.12
CA ILE A 181 -17.08 -2.81 5.79
C ILE A 181 -16.65 -2.79 7.27
N GLY A 182 -16.42 -1.62 7.86
CA GLY A 182 -16.11 -1.46 9.29
C GLY A 182 -14.63 -1.63 9.68
N LEU A 183 -13.71 -1.70 8.72
CA LEU A 183 -12.27 -1.80 8.99
C LEU A 183 -11.61 -0.42 8.89
N ARG A 184 -10.82 -0.03 9.89
CA ARG A 184 -10.01 1.19 9.85
C ARG A 184 -8.59 0.96 10.38
N PRO A 185 -7.56 1.62 9.81
CA PRO A 185 -6.21 1.59 10.34
C PRO A 185 -6.09 2.46 11.59
N ALA A 186 -5.21 2.07 12.51
CA ALA A 186 -4.73 2.98 13.55
C ALA A 186 -3.82 4.07 12.96
N VAL A 187 -2.91 3.68 12.06
CA VAL A 187 -2.00 4.57 11.33
C VAL A 187 -1.78 4.04 9.92
N LEU A 188 -1.78 4.93 8.93
CA LEU A 188 -1.42 4.61 7.56
C LEU A 188 0.06 4.93 7.30
N VAL A 189 0.78 4.04 6.63
CA VAL A 189 2.13 4.30 6.13
C VAL A 189 2.20 4.10 4.63
N ALA A 190 3.00 4.91 3.94
CA ALA A 190 3.21 4.79 2.50
C ALA A 190 4.58 5.34 2.10
N ASP A 191 4.97 5.02 0.87
CA ASP A 191 6.25 5.44 0.31
C ASP A 191 6.28 6.92 -0.12
N THR A 192 7.42 7.33 -0.67
CA THR A 192 7.66 8.70 -1.11
C THR A 192 6.77 9.14 -2.28
N GLY A 193 6.31 8.21 -3.12
CA GLY A 193 5.39 8.50 -4.21
C GLY A 193 4.04 9.00 -3.69
N TYR A 194 3.51 8.35 -2.66
CA TYR A 194 2.29 8.77 -1.97
C TYR A 194 2.54 9.95 -1.03
N GLY A 195 3.62 9.92 -0.25
CA GLY A 195 3.89 10.94 0.75
C GLY A 195 4.24 12.31 0.17
N ALA A 196 4.82 12.39 -1.03
CA ALA A 196 5.02 13.65 -1.73
C ALA A 196 3.73 14.24 -2.33
N ASN A 197 2.69 13.42 -2.52
CA ASN A 197 1.43 13.84 -3.14
C ASN A 197 0.53 14.60 -2.15
N ALA A 198 0.28 15.89 -2.41
CA ALA A 198 -0.54 16.72 -1.53
C ALA A 198 -2.02 16.32 -1.50
N ASP A 199 -2.59 15.95 -2.65
CA ASP A 199 -3.99 15.54 -2.73
C ASP A 199 -4.24 14.23 -1.97
N PHE A 200 -3.26 13.30 -1.99
CA PHE A 200 -3.30 12.10 -1.15
C PHE A 200 -3.30 12.44 0.34
N ARG A 201 -2.38 13.30 0.79
CA ARG A 201 -2.31 13.72 2.21
C ARG A 201 -3.60 14.39 2.67
N HIS A 202 -4.13 15.32 1.88
CA HIS A 202 -5.39 15.97 2.18
C HIS A 202 -6.53 14.94 2.23
N GLY A 203 -6.56 13.99 1.29
CA GLY A 203 -7.54 12.91 1.30
C GLY A 203 -7.50 12.06 2.57
N LEU A 204 -6.32 11.83 3.15
CA LEU A 204 -6.19 11.16 4.45
C LEU A 204 -6.67 12.04 5.61
N GLU A 205 -6.33 13.32 5.60
CA GLU A 205 -6.73 14.30 6.62
C GLU A 205 -8.25 14.51 6.65
N ASP A 206 -8.87 14.61 5.47
CA ASP A 206 -10.34 14.71 5.32
C ASP A 206 -11.07 13.47 5.85
N ARG A 207 -10.40 12.32 5.86
CA ARG A 207 -10.89 11.07 6.44
C ARG A 207 -10.54 10.89 7.92
N GLY A 208 -9.86 11.87 8.53
CA GLY A 208 -9.39 11.80 9.91
C GLY A 208 -8.34 10.69 10.16
N LEU A 209 -7.63 10.26 9.12
CA LEU A 209 -6.65 9.17 9.23
C LEU A 209 -5.29 9.68 9.70
N ALA A 210 -4.77 9.07 10.75
CA ALA A 210 -3.38 9.27 11.18
C ALA A 210 -2.43 8.60 10.17
N TYR A 211 -1.30 9.25 9.87
CA TYR A 211 -0.33 8.74 8.91
C TYR A 211 1.12 9.00 9.31
N VAL A 212 2.01 8.17 8.76
CA VAL A 212 3.45 8.43 8.65
C VAL A 212 3.88 8.08 7.23
N LEU A 213 4.15 9.09 6.41
CA LEU A 213 4.45 8.93 4.99
C LEU A 213 5.90 9.26 4.72
N GLN A 214 6.58 8.47 3.91
CA GLN A 214 7.92 8.81 3.48
C GLN A 214 7.89 10.07 2.59
N ALA A 215 8.88 10.94 2.74
CA ALA A 215 8.92 12.24 2.10
C ALA A 215 10.20 12.44 1.29
N LYS A 216 10.18 13.42 0.38
CA LYS A 216 11.34 13.89 -0.35
C LYS A 216 12.02 15.02 0.42
N ALA A 217 13.35 15.02 0.41
CA ALA A 217 14.16 16.03 1.11
C ALA A 217 13.87 17.46 0.59
N GLU A 218 13.50 17.58 -0.69
CA GLU A 218 13.25 18.83 -1.41
C GLU A 218 11.84 19.40 -1.17
N MET A 219 10.96 18.66 -0.48
CA MET A 219 9.66 19.21 -0.08
C MET A 219 9.88 20.42 0.82
N THR A 220 9.00 21.42 0.73
CA THR A 220 9.18 22.68 1.44
C THR A 220 8.22 22.82 2.60
N ALA A 221 8.70 23.44 3.68
CA ALA A 221 7.94 23.71 4.88
C ALA A 221 8.36 25.03 5.53
N HIS A 222 7.48 25.59 6.34
CA HIS A 222 7.84 26.61 7.32
C HIS A 222 8.23 25.93 8.64
N GLY A 223 9.01 26.64 9.47
CA GLY A 223 9.26 26.20 10.85
C GLY A 223 7.96 26.13 11.64
N GLY A 224 7.86 25.21 12.61
CA GLY A 224 6.63 25.01 13.38
C GLY A 224 6.18 26.23 14.18
N ASN A 225 7.09 27.13 14.51
CA ASN A 225 6.83 28.37 15.25
C ASN A 225 6.45 29.56 14.35
N ILE A 226 6.42 29.37 13.02
CA ILE A 226 6.09 30.45 12.09
C ILE A 226 4.57 30.49 11.90
N GLU A 227 4.00 31.68 12.04
CA GLU A 227 2.57 31.95 11.85
C GLU A 227 2.32 32.85 10.63
N PRO A 228 1.13 32.77 10.01
CA PRO A 228 0.74 33.72 8.98
C PRO A 228 0.53 35.12 9.59
N HIS A 229 0.92 36.16 8.85
CA HIS A 229 0.68 37.54 9.26
C HIS A 229 -0.43 38.17 8.40
N GLN A 230 -1.47 38.67 9.06
CA GLN A 230 -2.54 39.47 8.46
C GLN A 230 -2.40 40.94 8.89
N PRO A 231 -2.12 41.87 7.98
CA PRO A 231 -2.04 43.29 8.33
C PRO A 231 -3.44 43.84 8.68
N ALA A 232 -3.48 44.90 9.49
CA ALA A 232 -4.72 45.61 9.81
C ALA A 232 -5.41 46.13 8.53
N TYR A 233 -6.74 46.10 8.52
CA TYR A 233 -7.52 46.59 7.39
C TYR A 233 -7.62 48.11 7.41
N GLY A 234 -7.07 48.77 6.38
CA GLY A 234 -7.07 50.22 6.26
C GLY A 234 -8.36 50.84 5.72
N GLY A 235 -9.46 50.10 5.63
CA GLY A 235 -10.78 50.61 5.21
C GLY A 235 -10.98 50.80 3.70
N LEU A 236 -9.92 50.73 2.89
CA LEU A 236 -9.98 50.84 1.44
C LEU A 236 -9.56 49.52 0.77
N GLY A 237 -10.32 49.10 -0.24
CA GLY A 237 -10.04 47.90 -1.04
C GLY A 237 -10.37 46.58 -0.33
N PRO A 238 -9.93 45.43 -0.89
CA PRO A 238 -10.20 44.12 -0.34
C PRO A 238 -9.56 43.91 1.03
N ARG A 239 -10.26 43.24 1.95
CA ARG A 239 -9.67 42.87 3.25
C ARG A 239 -8.43 41.99 3.04
N PRO A 240 -7.29 42.32 3.67
CA PRO A 240 -6.07 41.54 3.53
C PRO A 240 -6.29 40.15 4.11
N ARG A 241 -5.72 39.13 3.47
CA ARG A 241 -5.77 37.73 3.94
C ARG A 241 -4.48 37.38 4.70
N PRO A 242 -4.55 36.52 5.73
CA PRO A 242 -3.36 36.00 6.40
C PRO A 242 -2.42 35.31 5.40
N ARG A 243 -1.13 35.58 5.50
CA ARG A 243 -0.10 34.92 4.67
C ARG A 243 1.23 34.78 5.38
N TYR A 244 1.93 33.69 5.11
CA TYR A 244 3.31 33.51 5.55
C TYR A 244 4.22 34.53 4.85
N ARG A 245 4.99 35.30 5.65
CA ARG A 245 5.92 36.33 5.13
C ARG A 245 7.33 35.78 4.94
N THR A 246 7.65 34.67 5.59
CA THR A 246 8.91 33.94 5.41
C THR A 246 8.79 32.99 4.23
N ARG A 247 9.85 32.87 3.42
CA ARG A 247 9.94 31.84 2.38
C ARG A 247 10.04 30.46 3.03
N PRO A 248 9.27 29.45 2.60
CA PRO A 248 9.47 28.08 3.07
C PRO A 248 10.77 27.51 2.50
N VAL A 249 11.46 26.71 3.30
CA VAL A 249 12.73 26.05 2.96
C VAL A 249 12.53 24.54 2.91
N SER A 250 13.48 23.82 2.32
CA SER A 250 13.40 22.37 2.15
C SER A 250 13.43 21.61 3.48
N LEU A 251 12.88 20.40 3.52
CA LEU A 251 12.94 19.53 4.70
C LEU A 251 14.40 19.25 5.10
N ARG A 252 15.28 19.11 4.10
CA ARG A 252 16.73 18.99 4.31
C ARG A 252 17.30 20.19 5.06
N GLU A 253 17.03 21.41 4.59
CA GLU A 253 17.54 22.63 5.20
C GLU A 253 17.05 22.79 6.65
N HIS A 254 15.79 22.44 6.96
CA HIS A 254 15.30 22.41 8.34
C HIS A 254 16.15 21.49 9.24
N VAL A 255 16.47 20.29 8.75
CA VAL A 255 17.22 19.30 9.54
C VAL A 255 18.70 19.68 9.66
N LEU A 256 19.30 20.20 8.59
CA LEU A 256 20.67 20.70 8.61
C LEU A 256 20.82 21.90 9.56
N ALA A 257 19.86 22.83 9.54
CA ALA A 257 19.85 23.98 10.44
C ALA A 257 19.68 23.58 11.92
N ALA A 258 18.85 22.58 12.21
CA ALA A 258 18.75 22.01 13.56
C ALA A 258 20.03 21.29 13.98
N GLY A 259 20.74 20.69 13.02
CA GLY A 259 22.00 19.99 13.23
C GLY A 259 21.83 18.59 13.84
N ARG A 260 22.84 17.74 13.63
CA ARG A 260 22.84 16.34 14.10
C ARG A 260 22.74 16.22 15.63
N HIS A 261 23.24 17.21 16.38
CA HIS A 261 23.19 17.25 17.84
C HIS A 261 21.75 17.33 18.40
N HIS A 262 20.79 17.80 17.59
CA HIS A 262 19.36 17.77 17.92
C HIS A 262 18.75 16.36 17.72
N GLY A 263 19.51 15.46 17.10
CA GLY A 263 19.11 14.09 16.88
C GLY A 263 19.26 13.22 18.12
N ARG A 264 18.51 12.11 18.15
CA ARG A 264 18.57 11.11 19.22
C ARG A 264 18.81 9.73 18.62
N ALA A 265 19.64 8.93 19.27
CA ALA A 265 19.78 7.53 18.92
C ALA A 265 18.51 6.76 19.30
N LEU A 266 17.78 6.24 18.31
CA LEU A 266 16.54 5.52 18.53
C LEU A 266 16.63 4.12 17.91
N SER A 267 16.20 3.13 18.70
CA SER A 267 16.05 1.73 18.25
C SER A 267 14.58 1.43 18.00
N TRP A 268 14.26 0.89 16.83
CA TRP A 268 12.87 0.62 16.46
C TRP A 268 12.52 -0.86 16.38
N ARG A 269 13.51 -1.76 16.31
CA ARG A 269 13.28 -3.21 16.25
C ARG A 269 14.52 -3.98 16.69
N LYS A 270 14.33 -5.18 17.27
CA LYS A 270 15.40 -6.18 17.39
C LYS A 270 15.55 -6.91 16.05
N GLY A 271 16.67 -6.69 15.36
CA GLY A 271 17.04 -7.48 14.18
C GLY A 271 17.53 -8.87 14.57
N SER A 272 17.83 -9.72 13.58
CA SER A 272 18.35 -11.07 13.82
C SER A 272 19.76 -11.09 14.44
N ARG A 273 20.53 -10.00 14.31
CA ARG A 273 21.88 -9.86 14.89
C ARG A 273 21.97 -8.82 16.00
N ALA A 274 21.35 -7.65 15.82
CA ALA A 274 21.38 -6.56 16.79
C ALA A 274 20.11 -5.70 16.70
N ALA A 275 19.90 -4.83 17.70
CA ALA A 275 18.86 -3.81 17.60
C ALA A 275 19.13 -2.92 16.38
N MET A 276 18.11 -2.71 15.55
CA MET A 276 18.17 -1.75 14.46
C MET A 276 18.03 -0.36 15.07
N SER A 277 19.14 0.38 15.09
CA SER A 277 19.25 1.73 15.65
C SER A 277 19.85 2.70 14.65
N SER A 278 19.50 3.98 14.78
CA SER A 278 20.05 5.06 13.98
C SER A 278 19.83 6.39 14.71
N HIS A 279 20.48 7.45 14.26
CA HIS A 279 20.21 8.80 14.75
C HIS A 279 19.02 9.40 14.00
N PHE A 280 18.08 9.99 14.72
CA PHE A 280 16.91 10.65 14.14
C PHE A 280 16.75 12.06 14.66
N VAL A 281 16.52 13.01 13.76
CA VAL A 281 16.11 14.37 14.08
C VAL A 281 14.60 14.47 13.91
N LEU A 282 13.90 14.93 14.94
CA LEU A 282 12.44 15.04 14.98
C LEU A 282 12.07 16.52 15.17
N LEU A 283 11.42 17.12 14.17
CA LEU A 283 11.03 18.53 14.20
C LEU A 283 9.53 18.68 14.01
N ARG A 284 8.97 19.80 14.48
CA ARG A 284 7.61 20.23 14.13
C ARG A 284 7.70 21.29 13.03
N ILE A 285 6.96 21.06 11.95
CA ILE A 285 6.98 21.88 10.73
C ILE A 285 5.56 22.16 10.25
N ARG A 286 5.40 23.17 9.39
CA ARG A 286 4.16 23.44 8.65
C ARG A 286 4.39 23.22 7.15
N LEU A 287 3.83 22.16 6.59
CA LEU A 287 4.10 21.74 5.20
C LEU A 287 3.55 22.76 4.20
N ALA A 288 4.45 23.47 3.52
CA ALA A 288 4.09 24.54 2.59
C ALA A 288 3.74 23.97 1.20
N GLY A 289 4.54 23.03 0.69
CA GLY A 289 4.25 22.24 -0.52
C GLY A 289 3.76 23.02 -1.75
N ARG A 290 3.26 22.31 -2.77
CA ARG A 290 2.61 22.93 -3.95
C ARG A 290 1.14 23.29 -3.71
N ARG A 291 0.49 22.57 -2.80
CA ARG A 291 -0.92 22.73 -2.43
C ARG A 291 -1.01 22.67 -0.91
N PRO A 292 -0.74 23.76 -0.20
CA PRO A 292 -1.01 23.82 1.23
C PRO A 292 -2.52 23.86 1.49
N LYS A 293 -2.95 23.36 2.64
CA LYS A 293 -4.34 23.45 3.13
C LYS A 293 -4.37 24.25 4.42
N PRO A 294 -4.34 25.60 4.34
CA PRO A 294 -4.45 26.44 5.52
C PRO A 294 -5.86 26.38 6.11
N ALA A 295 -5.96 26.52 7.43
CA ALA A 295 -7.22 26.75 8.13
C ALA A 295 -7.77 28.17 7.83
N ALA A 296 -8.94 28.49 8.40
CA ALA A 296 -9.63 29.76 8.16
C ALA A 296 -8.80 31.00 8.58
N ASP A 297 -7.96 30.85 9.60
CA ASP A 297 -7.00 31.85 10.09
C ASP A 297 -5.72 31.94 9.22
N GLY A 298 -5.63 31.13 8.16
CA GLY A 298 -4.47 31.03 7.26
C GLY A 298 -3.36 30.11 7.78
N THR A 299 -3.53 29.48 8.94
CA THR A 299 -2.51 28.65 9.57
C THR A 299 -2.47 27.27 8.92
N ILE A 300 -1.29 26.80 8.52
CA ILE A 300 -1.10 25.44 7.99
C ILE A 300 -0.88 24.51 9.18
N GLY A 301 -1.60 23.39 9.27
CA GLY A 301 -1.48 22.43 10.37
C GLY A 301 -0.04 21.96 10.64
N LEU A 302 0.28 21.72 11.91
CA LEU A 302 1.60 21.22 12.31
C LEU A 302 1.73 19.73 11.97
N SER A 303 2.88 19.37 11.38
CA SER A 303 3.27 18.00 11.11
C SER A 303 4.61 17.69 11.78
N TRP A 304 4.84 16.41 12.09
CA TRP A 304 6.15 15.90 12.40
C TRP A 304 6.98 15.80 11.12
N LEU A 305 8.23 16.26 11.18
CA LEU A 305 9.31 15.91 10.28
C LEU A 305 10.22 14.92 11.00
N ILE A 306 10.40 13.74 10.41
CA ILE A 306 11.27 12.69 10.93
C ILE A 306 12.40 12.53 9.92
N ALA A 307 13.63 12.75 10.32
CA ALA A 307 14.79 12.58 9.44
C ALA A 307 15.75 11.57 10.04
N GLN A 308 16.09 10.53 9.26
CA GLN A 308 17.13 9.59 9.63
C GLN A 308 18.49 10.16 9.21
N TRP A 309 19.39 10.33 10.17
CA TRP A 309 20.75 10.79 9.97
C TRP A 309 21.73 9.73 10.51
N PRO A 310 22.09 8.73 9.68
CA PRO A 310 22.99 7.66 10.11
C PRO A 310 24.35 8.19 10.56
N GLU A 311 25.05 7.40 11.38
CA GLU A 311 26.44 7.70 11.74
C GLU A 311 27.36 7.57 10.53
N GLY A 312 28.34 8.47 10.41
CA GLY A 312 29.26 8.55 9.26
C GLY A 312 28.70 9.30 8.05
N GLU A 313 27.39 9.57 7.99
CA GLU A 313 26.78 10.33 6.89
C GLU A 313 26.89 11.84 7.12
N ALA A 314 27.34 12.57 6.11
CA ALA A 314 27.42 14.03 6.15
C ALA A 314 26.04 14.69 6.27
N GLU A 315 24.99 14.02 5.80
CA GLU A 315 23.63 14.57 5.73
C GLU A 315 22.55 13.50 6.02
N PRO A 316 21.31 13.91 6.34
CA PRO A 316 20.22 12.95 6.55
C PRO A 316 19.80 12.25 5.25
N THR A 317 19.59 10.94 5.33
CA THR A 317 19.42 10.07 4.15
C THR A 317 17.96 9.73 3.85
N LYS A 318 17.07 9.79 4.85
CA LYS A 318 15.64 9.48 4.67
C LYS A 318 14.77 10.42 5.49
N TYR A 319 13.61 10.76 4.95
CA TYR A 319 12.66 11.70 5.53
C TYR A 319 11.26 11.10 5.57
N TRP A 320 10.50 11.42 6.61
CA TRP A 320 9.08 11.13 6.73
C TRP A 320 8.34 12.33 7.29
N ILE A 321 7.05 12.39 7.00
CA ILE A 321 6.11 13.36 7.54
C ILE A 321 4.94 12.65 8.21
N SER A 322 4.40 13.24 9.27
CA SER A 322 3.30 12.64 10.01
C SER A 322 2.38 13.68 10.64
N ASN A 323 1.07 13.41 10.64
CA ASN A 323 0.06 14.18 11.37
C ASN A 323 -0.22 13.61 12.79
N LEU A 324 0.61 12.71 13.30
CA LEU A 324 0.44 12.13 14.63
C LEU A 324 0.51 13.20 15.74
N PRO A 325 -0.16 12.96 16.89
CA PRO A 325 -0.18 13.90 18.01
C PRO A 325 1.21 14.35 18.48
N ALA A 326 1.30 15.56 19.02
CA ALA A 326 2.56 16.12 19.50
C ALA A 326 3.13 15.40 20.75
N ASN A 327 2.29 14.68 21.49
CA ASN A 327 2.69 13.91 22.66
C ASN A 327 3.10 12.45 22.35
N ILE A 328 3.13 12.05 21.06
CA ILE A 328 3.57 10.69 20.70
C ILE A 328 5.02 10.46 21.15
N PRO A 329 5.33 9.33 21.80
CA PRO A 329 6.71 9.00 22.12
C PRO A 329 7.58 8.92 20.87
N ALA A 330 8.75 9.57 20.90
CA ALA A 330 9.71 9.60 19.79
C ALA A 330 10.05 8.21 19.24
N LYS A 331 10.17 7.21 20.14
CA LYS A 331 10.42 5.81 19.77
C LYS A 331 9.29 5.23 18.94
N ASP A 332 8.03 5.49 19.29
CA ASP A 332 6.87 4.99 18.56
C ASP A 332 6.71 5.67 17.21
N LEU A 333 6.97 6.98 17.16
CA LEU A 333 6.99 7.72 15.89
C LEU A 333 7.98 7.12 14.90
N VAL A 334 9.21 6.84 15.33
CA VAL A 334 10.23 6.19 14.49
C VAL A 334 9.85 4.76 14.15
N ARG A 335 9.28 4.00 15.10
CA ARG A 335 8.82 2.63 14.88
C ARG A 335 7.77 2.54 13.78
N LEU A 336 6.79 3.45 13.78
CA LEU A 336 5.78 3.57 12.74
C LEU A 336 6.39 4.00 11.39
N ALA A 337 7.31 4.98 11.38
CA ALA A 337 8.01 5.40 10.16
C ALA A 337 8.79 4.26 9.48
N LYS A 338 9.32 3.34 10.29
CA LYS A 338 10.10 2.20 9.81
C LYS A 338 9.25 0.96 9.51
N ALA A 339 7.95 0.95 9.79
CA ALA A 339 7.08 -0.23 9.70
C ALA A 339 6.91 -0.79 8.26
N ARG A 340 7.07 0.03 7.22
CA ARG A 340 6.90 -0.38 5.80
C ARG A 340 7.81 -1.55 5.39
N TRP A 341 8.97 -1.73 6.01
CA TRP A 341 9.93 -2.78 5.64
C TRP A 341 9.30 -4.19 5.57
N ARG A 342 8.25 -4.44 6.36
CA ARG A 342 7.60 -5.73 6.47
C ARG A 342 6.93 -6.15 5.15
N ILE A 343 6.30 -5.21 4.44
CA ILE A 343 5.59 -5.53 3.18
C ILE A 343 6.54 -5.78 2.01
N GLU A 344 7.79 -5.31 2.06
CA GLU A 344 8.81 -5.66 1.05
C GLU A 344 9.11 -7.17 1.07
N HIS A 345 9.06 -7.78 2.27
CA HIS A 345 9.19 -9.22 2.42
C HIS A 345 7.96 -9.95 1.88
N ASP A 346 6.75 -9.46 2.19
CA ASP A 346 5.51 -10.04 1.67
C ASP A 346 5.46 -10.01 0.15
N TYR A 347 5.84 -8.90 -0.50
CA TYR A 347 5.85 -8.85 -1.96
C TYR A 347 6.78 -9.89 -2.58
N ARG A 348 7.91 -10.17 -1.92
CA ARG A 348 8.81 -11.26 -2.33
C ARG A 348 8.08 -12.59 -2.22
N GLU A 349 7.50 -12.91 -1.08
CA GLU A 349 6.75 -14.16 -0.89
C GLU A 349 5.58 -14.31 -1.87
N LEU A 350 4.75 -13.27 -1.99
CA LEU A 350 3.61 -13.21 -2.89
C LEU A 350 4.03 -13.52 -4.34
N LYS A 351 5.14 -12.95 -4.81
CA LYS A 351 5.64 -13.19 -6.17
C LYS A 351 6.34 -14.54 -6.30
N THR A 352 7.36 -14.80 -5.49
CA THR A 352 8.24 -15.95 -5.69
C THR A 352 7.60 -17.27 -5.27
N ALA A 353 6.84 -17.28 -4.18
CA ALA A 353 6.26 -18.51 -3.63
C ALA A 353 4.81 -18.73 -4.09
N LEU A 354 4.01 -17.66 -4.12
CA LEU A 354 2.58 -17.73 -4.40
C LEU A 354 2.22 -17.29 -5.82
N GLY A 355 3.18 -16.79 -6.60
CA GLY A 355 3.00 -16.49 -8.01
C GLY A 355 2.06 -15.34 -8.32
N LEU A 356 2.07 -14.28 -7.50
CA LEU A 356 1.29 -13.06 -7.70
C LEU A 356 1.40 -12.48 -9.12
N ASP A 357 2.57 -12.61 -9.75
CA ASP A 357 2.86 -12.15 -11.11
C ASP A 357 2.79 -13.25 -12.19
N HIS A 358 2.33 -14.45 -11.83
CA HIS A 358 2.20 -15.58 -12.76
C HIS A 358 0.83 -15.66 -13.46
N PHE A 359 -0.06 -14.68 -13.26
CA PHE A 359 -1.33 -14.64 -13.98
C PHE A 359 -1.13 -14.35 -15.48
N GLU A 360 -1.59 -15.29 -16.32
CA GLU A 360 -1.48 -15.26 -17.78
C GLU A 360 -2.80 -14.92 -18.48
N GLY A 361 -3.89 -14.77 -17.72
CA GLY A 361 -5.18 -14.40 -18.29
C GLY A 361 -5.20 -12.94 -18.77
N ARG A 362 -6.12 -12.66 -19.70
CA ARG A 362 -6.27 -11.33 -20.32
C ARG A 362 -7.45 -10.53 -19.79
N SER A 363 -8.26 -11.08 -18.87
CA SER A 363 -9.43 -10.37 -18.35
C SER A 363 -9.11 -9.50 -17.13
N PHE A 364 -9.66 -8.28 -17.10
CA PHE A 364 -9.56 -7.35 -15.97
C PHE A 364 -10.04 -7.97 -14.66
N THR A 365 -11.21 -8.61 -14.69
CA THR A 365 -11.76 -9.33 -13.55
C THR A 365 -10.91 -10.55 -13.17
N GLY A 366 -10.34 -11.25 -14.15
CA GLY A 366 -9.46 -12.39 -13.91
C GLY A 366 -8.21 -12.01 -13.12
N TRP A 367 -7.64 -10.83 -13.40
CA TRP A 367 -6.52 -10.28 -12.62
C TRP A 367 -6.94 -10.04 -11.16
N HIS A 368 -8.09 -9.39 -10.94
CA HIS A 368 -8.59 -9.11 -9.58
C HIS A 368 -8.90 -10.39 -8.80
N ARG A 369 -9.38 -11.43 -9.48
CA ARG A 369 -9.59 -12.75 -8.89
C ARG A 369 -8.28 -13.40 -8.49
N HIS A 370 -7.26 -13.35 -9.35
CA HIS A 370 -5.98 -13.97 -9.08
C HIS A 370 -5.31 -13.38 -7.85
N VAL A 371 -5.20 -12.04 -7.78
CA VAL A 371 -4.59 -11.37 -6.62
C VAL A 371 -5.39 -11.61 -5.33
N THR A 372 -6.70 -11.80 -5.42
CA THR A 372 -7.57 -12.16 -4.28
C THR A 372 -7.29 -13.60 -3.80
N LEU A 373 -7.14 -14.57 -4.71
CA LEU A 373 -6.80 -15.96 -4.35
C LEU A 373 -5.36 -16.09 -3.84
N VAL A 374 -4.42 -15.32 -4.39
CA VAL A 374 -3.05 -15.21 -3.86
C VAL A 374 -3.06 -14.61 -2.46
N THR A 375 -3.91 -13.61 -2.19
CA THR A 375 -4.14 -13.07 -0.84
C THR A 375 -4.69 -14.14 0.11
N ALA A 376 -5.62 -14.98 -0.35
CA ALA A 376 -6.12 -16.11 0.44
C ALA A 376 -5.00 -17.12 0.78
N ALA A 377 -4.15 -17.47 -0.19
CA ALA A 377 -3.00 -18.35 0.03
C ALA A 377 -2.01 -17.76 1.04
N HIS A 378 -1.70 -16.47 0.90
CA HIS A 378 -0.83 -15.75 1.81
C HIS A 378 -1.40 -15.71 3.23
N LEU A 379 -2.69 -15.39 3.38
CA LEU A 379 -3.35 -15.34 4.68
C LEU A 379 -3.35 -16.72 5.37
N PHE A 380 -3.62 -17.80 4.63
CA PHE A 380 -3.53 -19.15 5.17
C PHE A 380 -2.15 -19.44 5.77
N LEU A 381 -1.07 -19.13 5.03
CA LEU A 381 0.30 -19.29 5.51
C LEU A 381 0.62 -18.40 6.71
N THR A 382 0.15 -17.15 6.70
CA THR A 382 0.27 -16.23 7.84
C THR A 382 -0.38 -16.81 9.09
N GLU A 383 -1.59 -17.37 8.99
CA GLU A 383 -2.27 -18.02 10.13
C GLU A 383 -1.53 -19.27 10.63
N GLN A 384 -0.90 -20.04 9.74
CA GLN A 384 -0.08 -21.17 10.17
C GLN A 384 1.15 -20.70 10.98
N ARG A 385 1.71 -19.53 10.64
CA ARG A 385 2.89 -18.96 11.32
C ARG A 385 2.55 -18.28 12.64
N THR A 386 1.42 -17.55 12.71
CA THR A 386 1.05 -16.77 13.90
C THR A 386 0.26 -17.56 14.94
N CYS A 387 -0.38 -18.66 14.54
CA CYS A 387 -1.11 -19.56 15.44
C CYS A 387 -0.78 -21.04 15.13
N PRO A 388 0.47 -21.47 15.38
CA PRO A 388 0.85 -22.87 15.20
C PRO A 388 0.21 -23.72 16.33
N LYS A 389 -0.54 -24.77 15.97
CA LYS A 389 -1.16 -25.69 16.94
C LYS A 389 -0.14 -26.60 17.65
N ALA A 390 1.09 -26.70 17.14
CA ALA A 390 2.19 -27.38 17.80
C ALA A 390 3.39 -26.44 17.86
N PRO A 391 4.09 -26.31 19.00
CA PRO A 391 5.34 -25.56 19.06
C PRO A 391 6.32 -26.13 18.04
N ALA A 392 7.12 -25.26 17.41
CA ALA A 392 8.23 -25.70 16.59
C ALA A 392 9.11 -26.64 17.42
N ARG A 393 9.51 -27.80 16.85
CA ARG A 393 10.50 -28.66 17.52
C ARG A 393 11.75 -27.81 17.77
N ALA A 394 12.17 -27.78 19.03
CA ALA A 394 13.34 -27.06 19.51
C ALA A 394 14.62 -27.48 18.78
#